data_AF-A0A1V6D6X1-F1
#
_entry.id   AF-A0A1V6D6X1-F1
#
_cell.length_a   1.000
_cell.length_b   1.000
_cell.length_c   1.000
_cell.angle_alpha   90.00
_cell.angle_beta   90.00
_cell.angle_gamma   90.00
#
_symmetry.space_group_name_H-M   'P 1'
#
loop_
_entity.id
_entity.type
_entity.pdbx_description
1 polymer ?
#
loop_
_entity_poly.entity_id
_entity_poly.type
_entity_poly.pdbx_seq_one_letter_code
_entity_poly.pdbx_strand_id
1 'polypeptide(L)'
;MHASAAGPRIACPPARTVLLLAAVWFAFSPAAKEKAGKPAGDWQTHVAREGYQVEFPPGKIMRQIQGGITIIYALQAGEKAAYLASSTRVPVQDPTPEMMDGIQRGVASKGKIVGSKDLPAQDGMLVRQIVVRDLRQPMVTVDRIMLGRGKIYQVLVVGGKDLSDDPDTQRFFQSFKLLSAQQPEATKPKTDPPVAERPATPRPPRPAPATRPAPRPLAKPDTPSAAETDPISAALEGLKSEDLHQRKAALRKLQGVQVDPKRRVEVAKAIVPMLSESDGFARGDALKTLPAWWTPEVLPDVIKATQDAQFSVRWAAYDALGQMPDERSAKACAEGLATEQGKAKQALKRLGSMAEPAVLKMLSNQDRKVVTAACDVLGEIGTAKSGAALQALTRHKDFFIRSAASRALKKLKERK
;
A
#
# COMPACT_ATOMS: atom_id res chain seq x y z
N MET A 1 -23.40 -24.80 -30.69
CA MET A 1 -22.91 -25.05 -29.30
C MET A 1 -21.41 -24.81 -29.29
N HIS A 2 -20.96 -23.61 -28.94
CA HIS A 2 -19.53 -23.33 -28.71
C HIS A 2 -19.38 -22.85 -27.27
N ALA A 3 -18.90 -23.75 -26.41
CA ALA A 3 -18.54 -23.44 -25.05
C ALA A 3 -17.17 -22.76 -25.02
N SER A 4 -17.18 -21.46 -24.73
CA SER A 4 -16.00 -20.65 -24.44
C SER A 4 -15.47 -21.03 -23.05
N ALA A 5 -14.35 -21.74 -22.99
CA ALA A 5 -13.65 -22.04 -21.75
C ALA A 5 -12.93 -20.78 -21.23
N ALA A 6 -13.54 -20.09 -20.27
CA ALA A 6 -12.92 -19.02 -19.51
C ALA A 6 -11.93 -19.63 -18.49
N GLY A 7 -10.63 -19.43 -18.73
CA GLY A 7 -9.58 -19.76 -17.76
C GLY A 7 -9.65 -18.88 -16.49
N PRO A 8 -9.03 -19.33 -15.38
CA PRO A 8 -9.16 -18.68 -14.08
C PRO A 8 -8.55 -17.29 -14.08
N ARG A 9 -9.36 -16.27 -13.74
CA ARG A 9 -8.90 -14.89 -13.50
C ARG A 9 -8.02 -14.87 -12.25
N ILE A 10 -6.70 -14.88 -12.43
CA ILE A 10 -5.74 -14.64 -11.34
C ILE A 10 -5.86 -13.16 -10.96
N ALA A 11 -6.64 -12.88 -9.92
CA ALA A 11 -6.78 -11.56 -9.34
C ALA A 11 -5.47 -11.16 -8.64
N CYS A 12 -4.69 -10.30 -9.28
CA CYS A 12 -3.55 -9.65 -8.66
C CYS A 12 -4.03 -8.77 -7.48
N PRO A 13 -3.51 -8.93 -6.26
CA PRO A 13 -3.92 -8.10 -5.12
C PRO A 13 -3.46 -6.65 -5.33
N PRO A 14 -4.21 -5.64 -4.84
CA PRO A 14 -3.79 -4.24 -4.95
C PRO A 14 -2.50 -4.04 -4.16
N ALA A 15 -1.43 -3.70 -4.88
CA ALA A 15 -0.09 -3.52 -4.34
C ALA A 15 -0.09 -2.50 -3.20
N ARG A 16 0.21 -2.98 -1.99
CA ARG A 16 0.70 -2.22 -0.85
C ARG A 16 2.07 -1.63 -1.23
N THR A 17 2.13 -0.49 -1.91
CA THR A 17 3.42 0.17 -2.18
C THR A 17 3.28 1.69 -2.22
N VAL A 18 3.02 2.30 -1.08
CA VAL A 18 3.10 3.76 -0.92
C VAL A 18 3.86 4.07 0.35
N LEU A 19 5.18 4.18 0.21
CA LEU A 19 6.04 4.55 1.34
C LEU A 19 7.33 5.30 0.96
N LEU A 20 7.68 5.42 -0.33
CA LEU A 20 8.80 6.27 -0.74
C LEU A 20 8.50 7.77 -0.68
N LEU A 21 7.25 8.21 -0.82
CA LEU A 21 6.94 9.65 -0.94
C LEU A 21 7.13 10.43 0.37
N ALA A 22 6.96 9.82 1.53
CA ALA A 22 7.29 10.49 2.79
C ALA A 22 8.80 10.78 2.88
N ALA A 23 9.63 9.85 2.40
CA ALA A 23 11.08 10.03 2.32
C ALA A 23 11.47 11.06 1.24
N VAL A 24 10.78 11.10 0.08
CA VAL A 24 10.96 12.13 -0.96
C VAL A 24 10.56 13.52 -0.43
N TRP A 25 9.43 13.64 0.27
CA TRP A 25 9.00 14.90 0.86
C TRP A 25 9.97 15.38 1.95
N PHE A 26 10.44 14.45 2.79
CA PHE A 26 11.48 14.75 3.78
C PHE A 26 12.78 15.19 3.11
N ALA A 27 13.21 14.54 2.02
CA ALA A 27 14.41 14.84 1.25
C ALA A 27 14.48 16.30 0.73
N PHE A 28 13.34 16.93 0.44
CA PHE A 28 13.27 18.33 0.00
C PHE A 28 12.80 19.30 1.10
N SER A 29 12.62 18.82 2.34
CA SER A 29 12.28 19.67 3.48
C SER A 29 13.47 20.58 3.86
N PRO A 30 13.20 21.78 4.42
CA PRO A 30 14.26 22.66 4.93
C PRO A 30 15.20 21.95 5.92
N ALA A 31 14.66 21.06 6.76
CA ALA A 31 15.41 20.25 7.72
C ALA A 31 16.33 19.18 7.08
N ALA A 32 16.01 18.70 5.87
CA ALA A 32 16.90 17.82 5.12
C ALA A 32 17.94 18.57 4.31
N LYS A 33 17.63 19.79 3.84
CA LYS A 33 18.58 20.70 3.21
C LYS A 33 19.70 21.10 4.17
N GLU A 34 19.38 21.34 5.44
CA GLU A 34 20.36 21.65 6.49
C GLU A 34 21.26 20.44 6.84
N LYS A 35 20.79 19.21 6.58
CA LYS A 35 21.55 17.96 6.76
C LYS A 35 22.31 17.51 5.52
N ALA A 36 22.09 18.15 4.36
CA ALA A 36 22.80 17.87 3.12
C ALA A 36 24.18 18.52 3.18
N GLY A 37 25.22 17.73 3.49
CA GLY A 37 26.60 18.19 3.51
C GLY A 37 27.05 18.72 2.13
N LYS A 38 28.11 19.54 2.12
CA LYS A 38 28.73 20.03 0.87
C LYS A 38 29.20 18.83 0.01
N PRO A 39 29.02 18.87 -1.33
CA PRO A 39 29.42 17.77 -2.19
C PRO A 39 30.95 17.80 -2.33
N ALA A 40 31.64 16.88 -1.67
CA ALA A 40 33.06 16.64 -1.85
C ALA A 40 33.30 15.13 -1.85
N GLY A 41 33.98 14.62 -2.88
CA GLY A 41 34.37 13.21 -3.01
C GLY A 41 33.80 12.50 -4.23
N ASP A 42 34.09 11.21 -4.33
CA ASP A 42 33.66 10.31 -5.41
C ASP A 42 32.28 9.69 -5.15
N TRP A 43 31.69 9.09 -6.19
CA TRP A 43 30.47 8.29 -6.07
C TRP A 43 30.68 7.14 -5.06
N GLN A 44 29.67 6.90 -4.24
CA GLN A 44 29.75 5.94 -3.15
C GLN A 44 28.92 4.69 -3.49
N THR A 45 29.57 3.52 -3.58
CA THR A 45 28.86 2.25 -3.70
C THR A 45 28.20 1.90 -2.37
N HIS A 46 26.88 1.72 -2.38
CA HIS A 46 26.13 1.25 -1.24
C HIS A 46 25.66 -0.19 -1.46
N VAL A 47 26.11 -1.09 -0.59
CA VAL A 47 25.65 -2.47 -0.55
C VAL A 47 24.51 -2.58 0.47
N ALA A 48 23.30 -2.75 -0.04
CA ALA A 48 22.11 -2.91 0.78
C ALA A 48 22.01 -4.32 1.34
N ARG A 49 21.64 -4.44 2.63
CA ARG A 49 21.39 -5.74 3.29
C ARG A 49 20.31 -6.57 2.60
N GLU A 50 19.49 -5.92 1.81
CA GLU A 50 18.39 -6.49 1.05
C GLU A 50 18.85 -7.19 -0.25
N GLY A 51 20.16 -7.27 -0.50
CA GLY A 51 20.77 -8.09 -1.56
C GLY A 51 20.96 -7.36 -2.89
N TYR A 52 21.20 -6.05 -2.85
CA TYR A 52 21.50 -5.25 -4.03
C TYR A 52 22.59 -4.23 -3.70
N GLN A 53 23.31 -3.79 -4.73
CA GLN A 53 24.20 -2.63 -4.64
C GLN A 53 23.72 -1.53 -5.59
N VAL A 54 24.01 -0.28 -5.25
CA VAL A 54 23.75 0.89 -6.07
C VAL A 54 24.76 1.98 -5.70
N GLU A 55 25.27 2.73 -6.66
CA GLU A 55 26.13 3.89 -6.41
C GLU A 55 25.26 5.13 -6.17
N PHE A 56 25.57 5.93 -5.14
CA PHE A 56 24.96 7.23 -4.92
C PHE A 56 25.96 8.36 -5.24
N PRO A 57 25.48 9.53 -5.68
CA PRO A 57 26.34 10.68 -5.85
C PRO A 57 26.97 11.13 -4.52
N PRO A 58 28.06 11.90 -4.56
CA PRO A 58 28.73 12.39 -3.36
C PRO A 58 27.76 13.13 -2.44
N GLY A 59 27.64 12.66 -1.19
CA GLY A 59 26.69 13.21 -0.23
C GLY A 59 26.46 12.28 0.95
N LYS A 60 25.55 12.68 1.83
CA LYS A 60 25.16 11.87 2.98
C LYS A 60 24.10 10.85 2.56
N ILE A 61 24.48 9.57 2.57
CA ILE A 61 23.53 8.46 2.41
C ILE A 61 22.77 8.27 3.72
N MET A 62 21.44 8.27 3.63
CA MET A 62 20.52 8.09 4.74
C MET A 62 19.72 6.80 4.53
N ARG A 63 19.40 6.13 5.64
CA ARG A 63 18.59 4.91 5.66
C ARG A 63 17.37 5.12 6.55
N GLN A 64 16.19 4.81 6.02
CA GLN A 64 14.93 4.89 6.74
C GLN A 64 14.16 3.57 6.56
N ILE A 65 13.64 3.02 7.65
CA ILE A 65 12.70 1.90 7.59
C ILE A 65 11.33 2.47 7.90
N GLN A 66 10.37 2.28 7.00
CA GLN A 66 9.01 2.75 7.22
C GLN A 66 8.04 1.71 6.64
N GLY A 67 7.09 1.24 7.46
CA GLY A 67 6.09 0.23 7.08
C GLY A 67 6.64 -1.07 6.46
N GLY A 68 7.82 -1.53 6.88
CA GLY A 68 8.46 -2.75 6.35
C GLY A 68 9.23 -2.56 5.03
N ILE A 69 9.37 -1.32 4.56
CA ILE A 69 10.16 -0.95 3.38
C ILE A 69 11.44 -0.27 3.87
N THR A 70 12.59 -0.78 3.43
CA THR A 70 13.89 -0.10 3.62
C THR A 70 14.10 0.87 2.47
N ILE A 71 14.25 2.15 2.80
CA ILE A 71 14.57 3.23 1.85
C ILE A 71 15.99 3.69 2.14
N ILE A 72 16.82 3.71 1.11
CA ILE A 72 18.19 4.22 1.14
C ILE A 72 18.23 5.39 0.17
N TYR A 73 18.67 6.55 0.61
CA TYR A 73 18.63 7.75 -0.21
C TYR A 73 19.84 8.66 0.00
N ALA A 74 20.24 9.35 -1.05
CA ALA A 74 21.25 10.40 -1.01
C ALA A 74 20.69 11.68 -1.63
N LEU A 75 21.04 12.81 -1.03
CA LEU A 75 20.72 14.14 -1.54
C LEU A 75 21.94 14.70 -2.24
N GLN A 76 21.79 15.13 -3.49
CA GLN A 76 22.84 15.87 -4.18
C GLN A 76 22.70 17.36 -3.79
N ALA A 77 23.75 17.92 -3.20
CA ALA A 77 23.79 19.33 -2.84
C ALA A 77 23.77 20.22 -4.10
N GLY A 78 23.04 21.34 -4.04
CA GLY A 78 22.94 22.31 -5.14
C GLY A 78 21.70 22.15 -6.05
N GLU A 79 20.57 21.68 -5.51
CA GLU A 79 19.25 21.69 -6.17
C GLU A 79 19.09 20.84 -7.45
N LYS A 80 19.97 19.86 -7.71
CA LYS A 80 19.84 19.05 -8.93
C LYS A 80 18.83 17.91 -8.81
N ALA A 81 19.00 17.02 -7.83
CA ALA A 81 18.15 15.84 -7.69
C ALA A 81 18.29 15.12 -6.32
N ALA A 82 17.29 14.32 -5.97
CA ALA A 82 17.35 13.32 -4.91
C ALA A 82 17.34 11.92 -5.51
N TYR A 83 18.24 11.06 -5.04
CA TYR A 83 18.43 9.70 -5.52
C TYR A 83 17.99 8.73 -4.44
N LEU A 84 17.11 7.79 -4.80
CA LEU A 84 16.51 6.86 -3.86
C LEU A 84 16.55 5.44 -4.40
N ALA A 85 16.88 4.49 -3.54
CA ALA A 85 16.78 3.06 -3.79
C ALA A 85 15.97 2.40 -2.67
N SER A 86 15.15 1.42 -3.02
CA SER A 86 14.34 0.68 -2.07
C SER A 86 14.04 -0.73 -2.54
N SER A 87 13.66 -1.58 -1.60
CA SER A 87 13.15 -2.92 -1.91
C SER A 87 11.95 -3.25 -1.02
N THR A 88 10.99 -3.97 -1.61
CA THR A 88 9.76 -4.42 -0.93
C THR A 88 9.55 -5.89 -1.23
N ARG A 89 9.33 -6.72 -0.19
CA ARG A 89 8.95 -8.12 -0.38
C ARG A 89 7.52 -8.21 -0.91
N VAL A 90 7.32 -9.03 -1.93
CA VAL A 90 6.01 -9.34 -2.50
C VAL A 90 5.85 -10.86 -2.63
N PRO A 91 4.65 -11.43 -2.40
CA PRO A 91 4.41 -12.87 -2.46
C PRO A 91 4.27 -13.33 -3.93
N VAL A 92 5.25 -13.03 -4.77
CA VAL A 92 5.21 -13.30 -6.21
C VAL A 92 6.54 -13.92 -6.64
N GLN A 93 6.50 -15.18 -7.08
CA GLN A 93 7.68 -15.89 -7.58
C GLN A 93 7.91 -15.60 -9.07
N ASP A 94 6.84 -15.63 -9.88
CA ASP A 94 6.89 -15.42 -11.33
C ASP A 94 6.30 -14.05 -11.73
N PRO A 95 7.11 -13.09 -12.20
CA PRO A 95 6.64 -11.76 -12.56
C PRO A 95 5.91 -11.76 -13.91
N THR A 96 4.77 -11.07 -14.00
CA THR A 96 3.99 -10.92 -15.24
C THR A 96 3.89 -9.44 -15.66
N PRO A 97 3.75 -9.14 -16.97
CA PRO A 97 3.49 -7.78 -17.43
C PRO A 97 2.27 -7.12 -16.78
N GLU A 98 1.21 -7.88 -16.49
CA GLU A 98 -0.01 -7.38 -15.83
C GLU A 98 0.26 -6.92 -14.39
N MET A 99 1.18 -7.58 -13.69
CA MET A 99 1.64 -7.14 -12.37
C MET A 99 2.42 -5.82 -12.47
N MET A 100 3.26 -5.66 -13.50
CA MET A 100 3.96 -4.40 -13.77
C MET A 100 2.98 -3.26 -14.05
N ASP A 101 1.89 -3.51 -14.78
CA ASP A 101 0.82 -2.54 -14.99
C ASP A 101 0.13 -2.15 -13.68
N GLY A 102 -0.07 -3.11 -12.77
CA GLY A 102 -0.58 -2.87 -11.42
C GLY A 102 0.32 -1.93 -10.61
N ILE A 103 1.63 -2.16 -10.66
CA ILE A 103 2.62 -1.32 -9.98
C ILE A 103 2.64 0.09 -10.61
N GLN A 104 2.62 0.19 -11.95
CA GLN A 104 2.52 1.45 -12.67
C GLN A 104 1.27 2.25 -12.29
N ARG A 105 0.11 1.60 -12.13
CA ARG A 105 -1.11 2.27 -11.63
C ARG A 105 -0.93 2.80 -10.21
N GLY A 106 -0.23 2.07 -9.34
CA GLY A 106 0.15 2.54 -8.02
C GLY A 106 1.04 3.78 -8.07
N VAL A 107 1.98 3.83 -9.01
CA VAL A 107 2.84 5.00 -9.26
C VAL A 107 2.02 6.18 -9.83
N ALA A 108 1.09 5.91 -10.75
CA ALA A 108 0.18 6.90 -11.34
C ALA A 108 -0.73 7.59 -10.31
N SER A 109 -1.00 6.95 -9.15
CA SER A 109 -1.79 7.58 -8.09
C SER A 109 -1.15 8.85 -7.50
N LYS A 110 0.13 9.10 -7.82
CA LYS A 110 0.98 10.15 -7.24
C LYS A 110 1.20 11.36 -8.15
N GLY A 111 0.86 11.27 -9.44
CA GLY A 111 1.09 12.32 -10.43
C GLY A 111 0.67 11.87 -11.83
N LYS A 112 0.88 12.72 -12.84
CA LYS A 112 0.60 12.33 -14.22
C LYS A 112 1.80 11.55 -14.76
N ILE A 113 1.58 10.31 -15.18
CA ILE A 113 2.57 9.58 -15.98
C ILE A 113 2.71 10.32 -17.32
N VAL A 114 3.91 10.82 -17.59
CA VAL A 114 4.25 11.51 -18.84
C VAL A 114 5.09 10.64 -19.78
N GLY A 115 5.66 9.54 -19.27
CA GLY A 115 6.33 8.52 -20.06
C GLY A 115 6.35 7.18 -19.32
N SER A 116 6.26 6.08 -20.06
CA SER A 116 6.47 4.73 -19.56
C SER A 116 7.09 3.88 -20.66
N LYS A 117 8.18 3.18 -20.36
CA LYS A 117 8.85 2.28 -21.28
C LYS A 117 9.30 1.01 -20.57
N ASP A 118 9.01 -0.14 -21.17
CA ASP A 118 9.61 -1.40 -20.78
C ASP A 118 11.07 -1.44 -21.27
N LEU A 119 11.96 -1.90 -20.39
CA LEU A 119 13.39 -2.04 -20.65
C LEU A 119 13.72 -3.54 -20.76
N PRO A 120 14.86 -3.89 -21.40
CA PRO A 120 15.33 -5.27 -21.42
C PRO A 120 15.39 -5.86 -20.00
N ALA A 121 14.98 -7.12 -19.87
CA ALA A 121 15.01 -7.81 -18.60
C ALA A 121 16.45 -7.84 -18.04
N GLN A 122 16.58 -7.56 -16.74
CA GLN A 122 17.87 -7.55 -16.05
C GLN A 122 17.84 -8.61 -14.94
N ASP A 123 18.79 -9.53 -14.93
CA ASP A 123 18.92 -10.61 -13.93
C ASP A 123 17.66 -11.47 -13.72
N GLY A 124 16.86 -11.64 -14.79
CA GLY A 124 15.59 -12.36 -14.78
C GLY A 124 14.40 -11.57 -14.22
N MET A 125 14.53 -10.25 -14.06
CA MET A 125 13.48 -9.36 -13.61
C MET A 125 12.85 -8.60 -14.78
N LEU A 126 11.54 -8.34 -14.68
CA LEU A 126 10.88 -7.36 -15.54
C LEU A 126 11.29 -5.96 -15.11
N VAL A 127 11.69 -5.12 -16.07
CA VAL A 127 12.19 -3.77 -15.81
C VAL A 127 11.33 -2.75 -16.56
N ARG A 128 10.82 -1.75 -15.86
CA ARG A 128 10.08 -0.65 -16.45
C ARG A 128 10.57 0.69 -15.92
N GLN A 129 10.75 1.64 -16.83
CA GLN A 129 11.01 3.03 -16.47
C GLN A 129 9.75 3.86 -16.67
N ILE A 130 9.38 4.62 -15.63
CA ILE A 130 8.19 5.46 -15.59
C ILE A 130 8.63 6.88 -15.25
N VAL A 131 8.15 7.85 -16.01
CA VAL A 131 8.35 9.27 -15.75
C VAL A 131 7.03 9.85 -15.24
N VAL A 132 7.07 10.38 -14.03
CA VAL A 132 5.92 10.96 -13.34
C VAL A 132 6.17 12.44 -13.13
N ARG A 133 5.24 13.28 -13.59
CA ARG A 133 5.21 14.69 -13.23
C ARG A 133 4.26 14.89 -12.06
N ASP A 134 4.77 15.45 -10.97
CA ASP A 134 3.93 15.85 -9.84
C ASP A 134 2.97 16.97 -10.31
N LEU A 135 1.71 16.87 -9.92
CA LEU A 135 0.67 17.85 -10.27
C LEU A 135 0.56 18.97 -9.23
N ARG A 136 1.28 18.87 -8.10
CA ARG A 136 1.25 19.80 -6.96
C ARG A 136 2.55 20.60 -6.84
N GLN A 137 3.65 20.14 -7.41
CA GLN A 137 4.98 20.77 -7.37
C GLN A 137 5.65 20.63 -8.74
N PRO A 138 6.60 21.52 -9.11
CA PRO A 138 7.34 21.42 -10.36
C PRO A 138 8.42 20.33 -10.30
N MET A 139 8.06 19.13 -9.85
CA MET A 139 8.97 18.01 -9.67
C MET A 139 8.67 16.92 -10.70
N VAL A 140 9.72 16.36 -11.28
CA VAL A 140 9.65 15.20 -12.15
C VAL A 140 10.39 14.06 -11.46
N THR A 141 9.74 12.90 -11.42
CA THR A 141 10.32 11.66 -10.90
C THR A 141 10.56 10.72 -12.06
N VAL A 142 11.79 10.27 -12.21
CA VAL A 142 12.17 9.18 -13.11
C VAL A 142 12.34 7.94 -12.25
N ASP A 143 11.49 6.95 -12.46
CA ASP A 143 11.35 5.77 -11.62
C ASP A 143 11.67 4.52 -12.43
N ARG A 144 12.63 3.71 -11.99
CA ARG A 144 12.94 2.41 -12.59
C ARG A 144 12.57 1.31 -11.61
N ILE A 145 11.61 0.51 -12.03
CA ILE A 145 11.00 -0.55 -11.25
C ILE A 145 11.48 -1.88 -11.81
N MET A 146 11.97 -2.73 -10.93
CA MET A 146 12.43 -4.08 -11.25
C MET A 146 11.63 -5.08 -10.42
N LEU A 147 10.95 -6.01 -11.08
CA LEU A 147 10.10 -7.01 -10.45
C LEU A 147 10.63 -8.41 -10.73
N GLY A 148 10.92 -9.16 -9.66
CA GLY A 148 11.31 -10.56 -9.73
C GLY A 148 11.87 -11.07 -8.40
N ARG A 149 12.08 -12.38 -8.29
CA ARG A 149 12.66 -13.04 -7.09
C ARG A 149 11.94 -12.69 -5.78
N GLY A 150 10.61 -12.60 -5.78
CA GLY A 150 9.83 -12.29 -4.57
C GLY A 150 9.95 -10.85 -4.07
N LYS A 151 10.50 -9.93 -4.87
CA LYS A 151 10.72 -8.54 -4.48
C LYS A 151 10.39 -7.57 -5.62
N ILE A 152 10.00 -6.36 -5.21
CA ILE A 152 10.02 -5.16 -6.04
C ILE A 152 11.23 -4.36 -5.60
N TYR A 153 12.14 -4.09 -6.53
CA TYR A 153 13.21 -3.12 -6.37
C TYR A 153 12.82 -1.85 -7.11
N GLN A 154 13.04 -0.72 -6.47
CA GLN A 154 12.69 0.58 -7.03
C GLN A 154 13.85 1.53 -6.82
N VAL A 155 14.40 2.04 -7.93
CA VAL A 155 15.40 3.10 -7.94
C VAL A 155 14.80 4.31 -8.66
N LEU A 156 14.79 5.45 -8.01
CA LEU A 156 14.17 6.65 -8.56
C LEU A 156 15.01 7.90 -8.32
N VAL A 157 14.88 8.84 -9.24
CA VAL A 157 15.50 10.15 -9.19
C VAL A 157 14.40 11.19 -9.25
N VAL A 158 14.42 12.14 -8.31
CA VAL A 158 13.46 13.25 -8.25
C VAL A 158 14.19 14.55 -8.44
N GLY A 159 13.78 15.37 -9.40
CA GLY A 159 14.37 16.68 -9.66
C GLY A 159 13.36 17.71 -10.14
N GLY A 160 13.80 18.97 -10.27
CA GLY A 160 12.96 20.07 -10.74
C GLY A 160 12.64 20.05 -12.26
N LYS A 161 13.25 19.12 -12.99
CA LYS A 161 13.03 18.90 -14.43
C LYS A 161 13.11 17.40 -14.73
N ASP A 162 12.73 17.01 -15.95
CA ASP A 162 12.96 15.64 -16.41
C ASP A 162 14.47 15.38 -16.51
N LEU A 163 14.94 14.39 -15.75
CA LEU A 163 16.33 13.98 -15.67
C LEU A 163 16.55 12.61 -16.31
N SER A 164 15.61 12.15 -17.15
CA SER A 164 15.68 10.82 -17.75
C SER A 164 16.96 10.60 -18.55
N ASP A 165 17.49 11.64 -19.21
CA ASP A 165 18.71 11.56 -20.03
C ASP A 165 19.94 12.16 -19.34
N ASP A 166 19.82 12.52 -18.05
CA ASP A 166 20.93 13.08 -17.29
C ASP A 166 22.03 12.03 -17.03
N PRO A 167 23.32 12.33 -17.28
CA PRO A 167 24.41 11.36 -17.12
C PRO A 167 24.53 10.78 -15.71
N ASP A 168 24.28 11.58 -14.66
CA ASP A 168 24.33 11.10 -13.27
C ASP A 168 23.14 10.17 -13.00
N THR A 169 21.97 10.48 -13.56
CA THR A 169 20.78 9.62 -13.48
C THR A 169 20.99 8.28 -14.20
N GLN A 170 21.61 8.30 -15.38
CA GLN A 170 21.96 7.07 -16.11
C GLN A 170 23.00 6.24 -15.35
N ARG A 171 24.04 6.88 -14.81
CA ARG A 171 25.03 6.21 -13.95
C ARG A 171 24.38 5.57 -12.74
N PHE A 172 23.52 6.31 -12.02
CA PHE A 172 22.78 5.80 -10.87
C PHE A 172 21.98 4.54 -11.24
N PHE A 173 21.21 4.58 -12.32
CA PHE A 173 20.42 3.41 -12.75
C PHE A 173 21.27 2.24 -13.23
N GLN A 174 22.39 2.48 -13.92
CA GLN A 174 23.30 1.43 -14.40
C GLN A 174 24.11 0.79 -13.28
N SER A 175 24.35 1.53 -12.19
CA SER A 175 25.08 1.03 -11.03
C SER A 175 24.29 -0.02 -10.22
N PHE A 176 22.96 -0.09 -10.41
CA PHE A 176 22.12 -1.02 -9.69
C PHE A 176 22.41 -2.46 -10.13
N LYS A 177 22.84 -3.30 -9.18
CA LYS A 177 23.10 -4.73 -9.41
C LYS A 177 22.55 -5.56 -8.26
N LEU A 178 21.97 -6.72 -8.56
CA LEU A 178 21.65 -7.70 -7.54
C LEU A 178 22.91 -8.42 -7.09
N LEU A 179 23.05 -8.58 -5.77
CA LEU A 179 24.08 -9.43 -5.20
C LEU A 179 23.52 -10.85 -5.12
N SER A 180 24.25 -11.83 -5.63
CA SER A 180 23.94 -13.24 -5.40
C SER A 180 23.98 -13.51 -3.88
N ALA A 181 23.14 -14.43 -3.40
CA ALA A 181 23.11 -14.79 -1.98
C ALA A 181 24.42 -15.47 -1.58
N GLN A 182 25.42 -14.69 -1.17
CA GLN A 182 26.56 -15.12 -0.37
C GLN A 182 26.42 -14.51 1.03
N GLN A 183 26.80 -15.32 2.02
CA GLN A 183 26.60 -15.14 3.47
C GLN A 183 26.92 -13.75 4.03
N PRO A 184 26.29 -13.36 5.16
CA PRO A 184 26.60 -12.11 5.84
C PRO A 184 28.06 -12.09 6.30
N GLU A 185 28.72 -10.99 5.95
CA GLU A 185 30.08 -10.63 6.34
C GLU A 185 30.20 -10.66 7.87
N ALA A 186 30.96 -11.63 8.38
CA ALA A 186 31.34 -11.71 9.77
C ALA A 186 32.21 -10.50 10.13
N THR A 187 31.77 -9.73 11.12
CA THR A 187 32.60 -8.76 11.83
C THR A 187 33.91 -9.39 12.28
N LYS A 188 35.03 -8.79 11.86
CA LYS A 188 36.41 -9.16 12.22
C LYS A 188 36.58 -9.37 13.74
N PRO A 189 37.15 -10.49 14.19
CA PRO A 189 37.78 -10.57 15.50
C PRO A 189 39.20 -9.97 15.43
N LYS A 190 39.63 -9.34 16.53
CA LYS A 190 40.99 -8.84 16.74
C LYS A 190 42.01 -9.98 16.62
N THR A 191 43.13 -9.69 15.97
CA THR A 191 44.33 -10.53 15.84
C THR A 191 45.18 -10.49 17.11
N ASP A 192 45.56 -11.66 17.61
CA ASP A 192 46.80 -11.85 18.39
C ASP A 192 47.88 -12.49 17.47
N PRO A 193 49.19 -12.28 17.74
CA PRO A 193 50.30 -12.54 16.81
C PRO A 193 50.71 -14.04 16.73
N PRO A 194 51.58 -14.43 15.77
CA PRO A 194 51.56 -15.74 15.14
C PRO A 194 52.40 -16.80 15.89
N VAL A 195 51.97 -18.06 15.83
CA VAL A 195 52.81 -19.22 16.16
C VAL A 195 53.15 -19.96 14.88
N ALA A 196 54.45 -20.22 14.73
CA ALA A 196 55.12 -20.74 13.54
C ALA A 196 54.61 -22.10 13.03
N GLU A 197 54.70 -22.28 11.71
CA GLU A 197 54.41 -23.51 10.97
C GLU A 197 55.23 -24.71 11.44
N ARG A 198 54.59 -25.90 11.45
CA ARG A 198 55.27 -27.20 11.43
C ARG A 198 54.64 -28.13 10.38
N PRO A 199 55.42 -29.08 9.83
CA PRO A 199 55.19 -29.65 8.49
C PRO A 199 54.17 -30.80 8.47
N ALA A 200 53.63 -31.03 7.28
CA ALA A 200 52.57 -32.00 6.96
C ALA A 200 52.94 -33.46 7.26
N THR A 201 51.97 -34.22 7.78
CA THR A 201 51.94 -35.69 7.73
C THR A 201 50.66 -36.18 7.03
N PRO A 202 50.69 -37.34 6.34
CA PRO A 202 49.58 -37.78 5.49
C PRO A 202 48.42 -38.34 6.31
N ARG A 203 47.19 -38.04 5.88
CA ARG A 203 45.93 -38.51 6.50
C ARG A 203 45.67 -39.99 6.18
N PRO A 204 45.19 -40.83 7.13
CA PRO A 204 44.74 -42.18 6.83
C PRO A 204 43.34 -42.20 6.17
N PRO A 205 42.94 -43.29 5.48
CA PRO A 205 41.73 -43.35 4.69
C PRO A 205 40.46 -43.49 5.56
N ARG A 206 39.35 -42.99 5.03
CA ARG A 206 38.04 -42.86 5.69
C ARG A 206 37.31 -44.21 5.76
N PRO A 207 36.65 -44.58 6.87
CA PRO A 207 35.83 -45.78 6.93
C PRO A 207 34.45 -45.58 6.26
N ALA A 208 33.92 -46.67 5.72
CA ALA A 208 32.65 -46.75 4.97
C ALA A 208 31.41 -46.47 5.83
N PRO A 209 30.27 -46.04 5.24
CA PRO A 209 29.12 -45.53 5.98
C PRO A 209 28.25 -46.65 6.58
N ALA A 210 27.91 -46.51 7.87
CA ALA A 210 26.93 -47.35 8.55
C ALA A 210 25.48 -46.95 8.19
N THR A 211 24.65 -47.97 7.96
CA THR A 211 23.22 -47.87 7.65
C THR A 211 22.41 -47.27 8.80
N ARG A 212 21.59 -46.25 8.50
CA ARG A 212 20.69 -45.59 9.46
C ARG A 212 19.40 -46.42 9.65
N PRO A 213 18.87 -46.61 10.87
CA PRO A 213 17.60 -47.30 11.06
C PRO A 213 16.41 -46.43 10.61
N ALA A 214 15.32 -47.09 10.19
CA ALA A 214 14.08 -46.48 9.73
C ALA A 214 13.36 -45.66 10.83
N PRO A 215 12.65 -44.58 10.47
CA PRO A 215 11.92 -43.76 11.44
C PRO A 215 10.69 -44.50 12.00
N ARG A 216 10.41 -44.35 13.30
CA ARG A 216 9.16 -44.81 13.92
C ARG A 216 7.96 -44.02 13.37
N PRO A 217 6.76 -44.64 13.28
CA PRO A 217 5.55 -43.93 12.89
C PRO A 217 5.21 -42.85 13.93
N LEU A 218 4.91 -41.64 13.46
CA LEU A 218 4.36 -40.56 14.28
C LEU A 218 2.99 -41.01 14.81
N ALA A 219 2.85 -41.05 16.13
CA ALA A 219 1.54 -41.16 16.78
C ALA A 219 0.69 -39.97 16.34
N LYS A 220 -0.53 -40.24 15.86
CA LYS A 220 -1.53 -39.21 15.54
C LYS A 220 -1.86 -38.48 16.85
N PRO A 221 -1.90 -37.13 16.89
CA PRO A 221 -2.54 -36.44 18.00
C PRO A 221 -4.01 -36.83 17.99
N ASP A 222 -4.45 -37.44 19.08
CA ASP A 222 -5.85 -37.73 19.36
C ASP A 222 -6.66 -36.46 19.19
N THR A 223 -7.56 -36.44 18.21
CA THR A 223 -8.66 -35.49 18.15
C THR A 223 -9.60 -35.76 19.31
N PRO A 224 -9.84 -34.80 20.23
CA PRO A 224 -11.10 -34.79 20.95
C PRO A 224 -12.18 -34.46 19.93
N SER A 225 -13.15 -35.36 19.81
CA SER A 225 -14.42 -35.19 19.12
C SER A 225 -15.07 -33.85 19.50
N ALA A 226 -14.87 -32.82 18.69
CA ALA A 226 -15.64 -31.59 18.77
C ALA A 226 -17.02 -31.89 18.17
N ALA A 227 -18.05 -31.92 19.02
CA ALA A 227 -19.41 -31.69 18.59
C ALA A 227 -19.40 -30.52 17.60
N GLU A 228 -20.10 -30.66 16.47
CA GLU A 228 -20.22 -29.63 15.43
C GLU A 228 -20.77 -28.34 16.05
N THR A 229 -19.87 -27.52 16.58
CA THR A 229 -20.22 -26.25 17.16
C THR A 229 -20.50 -25.33 15.99
N ASP A 230 -21.74 -24.81 15.97
CA ASP A 230 -22.20 -23.84 14.99
C ASP A 230 -21.08 -22.83 14.66
N PRO A 231 -20.76 -22.63 13.37
CA PRO A 231 -19.56 -21.89 12.97
C PRO A 231 -19.55 -20.44 13.48
N ILE A 232 -20.73 -19.83 13.68
CA ILE A 232 -20.85 -18.49 14.27
C ILE A 232 -20.50 -18.55 15.76
N SER A 233 -21.06 -19.50 16.52
CA SER A 233 -20.74 -19.68 17.95
C SER A 233 -19.24 -19.92 18.18
N ALA A 234 -18.63 -20.80 17.39
CA ALA A 234 -17.19 -21.05 17.48
C ALA A 234 -16.36 -19.79 17.16
N ALA A 235 -16.81 -18.94 16.23
CA ALA A 235 -16.13 -17.68 15.95
C ALA A 235 -16.31 -16.65 17.08
N LEU A 236 -17.49 -16.57 17.68
CA LEU A 236 -17.72 -15.70 18.84
C LEU A 236 -16.84 -16.06 20.03
N GLU A 237 -16.64 -17.36 20.29
CA GLU A 237 -15.69 -17.81 21.31
C GLU A 237 -14.25 -17.47 20.92
N GLY A 238 -13.87 -17.66 19.65
CA GLY A 238 -12.55 -17.27 19.16
C GLY A 238 -12.25 -15.76 19.26
N LEU A 239 -13.27 -14.89 19.16
CA LEU A 239 -13.12 -13.44 19.36
C LEU A 239 -12.82 -13.06 20.81
N LYS A 240 -13.17 -13.91 21.78
CA LYS A 240 -12.88 -13.70 23.22
C LYS A 240 -11.51 -14.22 23.63
N SER A 241 -10.78 -14.89 22.74
CA SER A 241 -9.45 -15.44 23.05
C SER A 241 -8.45 -14.34 23.38
N GLU A 242 -7.55 -14.60 24.31
CA GLU A 242 -6.39 -13.73 24.61
C GLU A 242 -5.39 -13.68 23.45
N ASP A 243 -5.36 -14.70 22.59
CA ASP A 243 -4.49 -14.76 21.42
C ASP A 243 -5.06 -13.98 20.22
N LEU A 244 -4.34 -12.94 19.81
CA LEU A 244 -4.68 -12.12 18.64
C LEU A 244 -4.81 -12.95 17.35
N HIS A 245 -4.01 -14.00 17.18
CA HIS A 245 -4.11 -14.86 16.00
C HIS A 245 -5.44 -15.60 15.96
N GLN A 246 -5.93 -16.07 17.11
CA GLN A 246 -7.23 -16.71 17.23
C GLN A 246 -8.37 -15.72 17.00
N ARG A 247 -8.29 -14.50 17.55
CA ARG A 247 -9.27 -13.44 17.26
C ARG A 247 -9.34 -13.10 15.77
N LYS A 248 -8.19 -12.99 15.09
CA LYS A 248 -8.15 -12.75 13.63
C LYS A 248 -8.66 -13.93 12.82
N ALA A 249 -8.39 -15.16 13.27
CA ALA A 249 -8.95 -16.36 12.65
C ALA A 249 -10.48 -16.38 12.80
N ALA A 250 -11.02 -15.97 13.95
CA ALA A 250 -12.45 -15.83 14.17
C ALA A 250 -13.09 -14.80 13.24
N LEU A 251 -12.48 -13.62 13.06
CA LEU A 251 -12.95 -12.62 12.09
C LEU A 251 -13.01 -13.19 10.66
N ARG A 252 -11.96 -13.91 10.23
CA ARG A 252 -11.94 -14.56 8.91
C ARG A 252 -13.01 -15.63 8.77
N LYS A 253 -13.30 -16.36 9.85
CA LYS A 253 -14.41 -17.32 9.88
C LYS A 253 -15.74 -16.60 9.69
N LEU A 254 -16.00 -15.51 10.41
CA LEU A 254 -17.22 -14.70 10.26
C LEU A 254 -17.38 -14.08 8.86
N GLN A 255 -16.29 -13.82 8.13
CA GLN A 255 -16.34 -13.36 6.73
C GLN A 255 -16.81 -14.45 5.76
N GLY A 256 -16.51 -15.71 6.05
CA GLY A 256 -16.86 -16.85 5.19
C GLY A 256 -18.17 -17.54 5.54
N VAL A 257 -18.78 -17.20 6.68
CA VAL A 257 -20.03 -17.81 7.14
C VAL A 257 -21.23 -17.03 6.62
N GLN A 258 -22.30 -17.75 6.29
CA GLN A 258 -23.57 -17.14 5.91
C GLN A 258 -24.15 -16.31 7.06
N VAL A 259 -24.54 -15.07 6.77
CA VAL A 259 -25.07 -14.15 7.78
C VAL A 259 -26.43 -14.65 8.26
N ASP A 260 -26.52 -14.99 9.55
CA ASP A 260 -27.78 -15.24 10.24
C ASP A 260 -28.36 -13.91 10.75
N PRO A 261 -29.53 -13.45 10.25
CA PRO A 261 -30.17 -12.23 10.71
C PRO A 261 -30.45 -12.21 12.22
N LYS A 262 -30.76 -13.36 12.84
CA LYS A 262 -31.09 -13.44 14.28
C LYS A 262 -29.88 -13.18 15.16
N ARG A 263 -28.69 -13.50 14.67
CA ARG A 263 -27.42 -13.34 15.39
C ARG A 263 -26.65 -12.11 14.98
N ARG A 264 -27.17 -11.32 14.03
CA ARG A 264 -26.47 -10.14 13.50
C ARG A 264 -26.06 -9.16 14.60
N VAL A 265 -26.97 -8.85 15.51
CA VAL A 265 -26.70 -7.93 16.64
C VAL A 265 -25.62 -8.46 17.57
N GLU A 266 -25.68 -9.74 17.91
CA GLU A 266 -24.69 -10.42 18.76
C GLU A 266 -23.30 -10.37 18.13
N VAL A 267 -23.20 -10.76 16.85
CA VAL A 267 -21.94 -10.78 16.11
C VAL A 267 -21.38 -9.38 15.89
N ALA A 268 -22.22 -8.40 15.53
CA ALA A 268 -21.79 -7.01 15.37
C ALA A 268 -21.11 -6.49 16.64
N LYS A 269 -21.78 -6.67 17.79
CA LYS A 269 -21.26 -6.24 19.10
C LYS A 269 -19.96 -6.96 19.47
N ALA A 270 -19.84 -8.24 19.14
CA ALA A 270 -18.62 -9.01 19.40
C ALA A 270 -17.43 -8.55 18.54
N ILE A 271 -17.66 -7.99 17.35
CA ILE A 271 -16.59 -7.47 16.48
C ILE A 271 -16.11 -6.08 16.92
N VAL A 272 -16.94 -5.25 17.55
CA VAL A 272 -16.59 -3.86 17.92
C VAL A 272 -15.28 -3.74 18.71
N PRO A 273 -14.99 -4.58 19.75
CA PRO A 273 -13.72 -4.52 20.47
C PRO A 273 -12.48 -4.65 19.57
N MET A 274 -12.59 -5.39 18.45
CA MET A 274 -11.51 -5.56 17.48
C MET A 274 -11.12 -4.26 16.77
N LEU A 275 -12.00 -3.24 16.77
CA LEU A 275 -11.69 -1.91 16.25
C LEU A 275 -10.73 -1.12 17.14
N SER A 276 -10.46 -1.57 18.36
CA SER A 276 -9.52 -0.92 19.29
C SER A 276 -8.24 -1.73 19.52
N GLU A 277 -8.02 -2.79 18.75
CA GLU A 277 -6.80 -3.60 18.80
C GLU A 277 -5.54 -2.78 18.47
N SER A 278 -4.42 -3.13 19.09
CA SER A 278 -3.13 -2.48 18.82
C SER A 278 -2.65 -2.73 17.38
N ASP A 279 -2.87 -3.94 16.87
CA ASP A 279 -2.56 -4.34 15.50
C ASP A 279 -3.53 -3.70 14.49
N GLY A 280 -3.00 -2.84 13.62
CA GLY A 280 -3.79 -2.18 12.57
C GLY A 280 -4.36 -3.15 11.54
N PHE A 281 -3.74 -4.32 11.35
CA PHE A 281 -4.34 -5.35 10.50
C PHE A 281 -5.57 -5.98 11.15
N ALA A 282 -5.57 -6.21 12.46
CA ALA A 282 -6.74 -6.68 13.20
C ALA A 282 -7.90 -5.69 13.13
N ARG A 283 -7.63 -4.39 13.35
CA ARG A 283 -8.64 -3.32 13.16
C ARG A 283 -9.20 -3.30 11.74
N GLY A 284 -8.32 -3.40 10.74
CA GLY A 284 -8.71 -3.46 9.34
C GLY A 284 -9.51 -4.71 8.98
N ASP A 285 -9.19 -5.87 9.56
CA ASP A 285 -9.93 -7.12 9.36
C ASP A 285 -11.33 -7.02 10.00
N ALA A 286 -11.47 -6.37 11.15
CA ALA A 286 -12.77 -6.08 11.76
C ALA A 286 -13.63 -5.19 10.87
N LEU A 287 -13.07 -4.11 10.32
CA LEU A 287 -13.77 -3.21 9.38
C LEU A 287 -14.18 -3.88 8.06
N LYS A 288 -13.47 -4.93 7.63
CA LYS A 288 -13.90 -5.74 6.47
C LYS A 288 -15.01 -6.74 6.82
N THR A 289 -15.11 -7.14 8.08
CA THR A 289 -16.08 -8.13 8.56
C THR A 289 -17.42 -7.48 8.92
N LEU A 290 -17.37 -6.32 9.58
CA LEU A 290 -18.55 -5.60 10.05
C LEU A 290 -19.62 -5.35 8.98
N PRO A 291 -19.32 -4.98 7.72
CA PRO A 291 -20.35 -4.72 6.71
C PRO A 291 -21.34 -5.86 6.48
N ALA A 292 -20.93 -7.12 6.63
CA ALA A 292 -21.83 -8.26 6.50
C ALA A 292 -22.74 -8.43 7.73
N TRP A 293 -22.24 -8.04 8.90
CA TRP A 293 -22.86 -8.24 10.20
C TRP A 293 -23.38 -6.94 10.83
N TRP A 294 -23.38 -5.83 10.10
CA TRP A 294 -23.54 -4.51 10.71
C TRP A 294 -24.93 -4.28 11.30
N THR A 295 -24.98 -3.41 12.29
CA THR A 295 -26.22 -2.87 12.84
C THR A 295 -26.07 -1.36 13.05
N PRO A 296 -27.17 -0.59 13.15
CA PRO A 296 -27.09 0.86 13.35
C PRO A 296 -26.32 1.30 14.61
N GLU A 297 -26.19 0.43 15.60
CA GLU A 297 -25.52 0.70 16.89
C GLU A 297 -23.99 0.69 16.79
N VAL A 298 -23.40 -0.02 15.82
CA VAL A 298 -21.92 -0.08 15.67
C VAL A 298 -21.36 1.07 14.85
N LEU A 299 -22.22 1.87 14.22
CA LEU A 299 -21.79 2.97 13.34
C LEU A 299 -20.89 4.01 14.02
N PRO A 300 -21.14 4.45 15.27
CA PRO A 300 -20.23 5.37 15.96
C PRO A 300 -18.79 4.87 16.02
N ASP A 301 -18.59 3.56 16.25
CA ASP A 301 -17.25 2.95 16.32
C ASP A 301 -16.58 2.90 14.93
N VAL A 302 -17.33 2.59 13.88
CA VAL A 302 -16.83 2.61 12.50
C VAL A 302 -16.50 4.05 12.05
N ILE A 303 -17.32 5.03 12.42
CA ILE A 303 -17.06 6.45 12.17
C ILE A 303 -15.80 6.90 12.92
N LYS A 304 -15.63 6.52 14.18
CA LYS A 304 -14.39 6.80 14.93
C LYS A 304 -13.15 6.25 14.21
N ALA A 305 -13.25 5.07 13.61
CA ALA A 305 -12.15 4.45 12.85
C ALA A 305 -11.76 5.23 11.57
N THR A 306 -12.58 6.17 11.08
CA THR A 306 -12.17 7.06 9.97
C THR A 306 -11.08 8.06 10.39
N GLN A 307 -10.81 8.19 11.69
CA GLN A 307 -9.76 9.03 12.26
C GLN A 307 -8.55 8.23 12.77
N ASP A 308 -8.46 6.94 12.43
CA ASP A 308 -7.34 6.09 12.84
C ASP A 308 -5.99 6.63 12.36
N ALA A 309 -4.94 6.46 13.18
CA ALA A 309 -3.59 6.88 12.83
C ALA A 309 -3.07 6.22 11.54
N GLN A 310 -3.44 4.97 11.30
CA GLN A 310 -3.05 4.22 10.11
C GLN A 310 -4.01 4.47 8.95
N PHE A 311 -3.47 4.95 7.83
CA PHE A 311 -4.26 5.24 6.62
C PHE A 311 -5.02 4.01 6.10
N SER A 312 -4.43 2.81 6.24
CA SER A 312 -5.08 1.55 5.82
C SER A 312 -6.35 1.26 6.62
N VAL A 313 -6.39 1.62 7.90
CA VAL A 313 -7.57 1.46 8.76
C VAL A 313 -8.62 2.51 8.40
N ARG A 314 -8.22 3.78 8.23
CA ARG A 314 -9.14 4.83 7.76
C ARG A 314 -9.81 4.45 6.43
N TRP A 315 -9.03 3.91 5.49
CA TRP A 315 -9.55 3.48 4.19
C TRP A 315 -10.54 2.33 4.32
N ALA A 316 -10.23 1.34 5.17
CA ALA A 316 -11.15 0.25 5.48
C ALA A 316 -12.44 0.78 6.13
N ALA A 317 -12.37 1.82 6.96
CA ALA A 317 -13.53 2.43 7.59
C ALA A 317 -14.45 3.09 6.55
N TYR A 318 -13.93 3.88 5.61
CA TYR A 318 -14.75 4.42 4.51
C TYR A 318 -15.30 3.32 3.61
N ASP A 319 -14.51 2.29 3.30
CA ASP A 319 -14.99 1.13 2.53
C ASP A 319 -16.14 0.40 3.25
N ALA A 320 -16.09 0.31 4.59
CA ALA A 320 -17.14 -0.26 5.43
C ALA A 320 -18.39 0.63 5.49
N LEU A 321 -18.24 1.93 5.78
CA LEU A 321 -19.34 2.89 5.81
C LEU A 321 -20.09 2.94 4.48
N GLY A 322 -19.39 2.81 3.35
CA GLY A 322 -19.99 2.75 2.02
C GLY A 322 -20.92 1.54 1.80
N GLN A 323 -20.86 0.53 2.67
CA GLN A 323 -21.69 -0.69 2.63
C GLN A 323 -22.74 -0.70 3.76
N MET A 324 -22.81 0.35 4.59
CA MET A 324 -23.74 0.49 5.70
C MET A 324 -24.73 1.62 5.37
N PRO A 325 -25.87 1.32 4.71
CA PRO A 325 -26.83 2.32 4.26
C PRO A 325 -27.55 3.00 5.44
N ASP A 326 -26.93 4.02 6.01
CA ASP A 326 -27.43 4.86 7.09
C ASP A 326 -27.03 6.32 6.83
N GLU A 327 -27.87 7.28 7.23
CA GLU A 327 -27.61 8.71 7.04
C GLU A 327 -26.34 9.17 7.76
N ARG A 328 -25.99 8.55 8.89
CA ARG A 328 -24.75 8.83 9.63
C ARG A 328 -23.52 8.38 8.85
N SER A 329 -23.60 7.24 8.15
CA SER A 329 -22.55 6.81 7.22
C SER A 329 -22.36 7.83 6.10
N ALA A 330 -23.45 8.30 5.49
CA ALA A 330 -23.40 9.31 4.44
C ALA A 330 -22.78 10.62 4.95
N LYS A 331 -23.18 11.08 6.15
CA LYS A 331 -22.64 12.29 6.78
C LYS A 331 -21.13 12.15 7.02
N ALA A 332 -20.68 11.07 7.65
CA ALA A 332 -19.27 10.83 7.92
C ALA A 332 -18.44 10.73 6.63
N CYS A 333 -18.97 10.06 5.60
CA CYS A 333 -18.30 10.00 4.29
C CYS A 333 -18.25 11.38 3.60
N ALA A 334 -19.28 12.21 3.74
CA ALA A 334 -19.30 13.57 3.18
C ALA A 334 -18.27 14.48 3.86
N GLU A 335 -18.16 14.42 5.18
CA GLU A 335 -17.12 15.12 5.95
C GLU A 335 -15.71 14.64 5.56
N GLY A 336 -15.56 13.35 5.26
CA GLY A 336 -14.34 12.74 4.74
C GLY A 336 -13.85 13.30 3.39
N LEU A 337 -14.67 14.07 2.66
CA LEU A 337 -14.22 14.77 1.45
C LEU A 337 -13.15 15.84 1.73
N ALA A 338 -12.98 16.26 2.99
CA ALA A 338 -11.92 17.18 3.39
C ALA A 338 -10.57 16.48 3.59
N THR A 339 -10.58 15.24 4.07
CA THR A 339 -9.36 14.55 4.55
C THR A 339 -8.95 13.37 3.69
N GLU A 340 -9.90 12.56 3.22
CA GLU A 340 -9.67 11.29 2.52
C GLU A 340 -10.51 11.19 1.23
N GLN A 341 -10.44 12.24 0.39
CA GLN A 341 -11.30 12.41 -0.80
C GLN A 341 -11.53 11.15 -1.63
N GLY A 342 -10.46 10.42 -1.96
CA GLY A 342 -10.58 9.26 -2.84
C GLY A 342 -11.50 8.19 -2.28
N LYS A 343 -11.36 7.89 -0.98
CA LYS A 343 -12.13 6.87 -0.29
C LYS A 343 -13.52 7.36 0.10
N ALA A 344 -13.63 8.60 0.57
CA ALA A 344 -14.90 9.25 0.84
C ALA A 344 -15.81 9.28 -0.40
N LYS A 345 -15.29 9.70 -1.57
CA LYS A 345 -16.04 9.69 -2.85
C LYS A 345 -16.53 8.28 -3.20
N GLN A 346 -15.68 7.26 -3.05
CA GLN A 346 -16.06 5.87 -3.35
C GLN A 346 -17.17 5.37 -2.42
N ALA A 347 -17.08 5.66 -1.12
CA ALA A 347 -18.08 5.29 -0.15
C ALA A 347 -19.44 5.96 -0.43
N LEU A 348 -19.44 7.27 -0.70
CA LEU A 348 -20.65 8.03 -1.06
C LEU A 348 -21.31 7.50 -2.33
N LYS A 349 -20.51 7.11 -3.34
CA LYS A 349 -21.02 6.50 -4.57
C LYS A 349 -21.70 5.15 -4.32
N ARG A 350 -21.13 4.33 -3.44
CA ARG A 350 -21.74 3.05 -3.04
C ARG A 350 -23.06 3.23 -2.28
N LEU A 351 -23.12 4.25 -1.41
CA LEU A 351 -24.37 4.63 -0.72
C LEU A 351 -25.43 5.16 -1.69
N GLY A 352 -25.03 5.68 -2.85
CA GLY A 352 -25.94 6.14 -3.88
C GLY A 352 -26.73 7.38 -3.46
N SER A 353 -27.98 7.50 -3.92
CA SER A 353 -28.80 8.70 -3.74
C SER A 353 -29.13 9.03 -2.28
N MET A 354 -29.04 8.06 -1.36
CA MET A 354 -29.26 8.34 0.07
C MET A 354 -28.20 9.30 0.65
N ALA A 355 -27.03 9.37 0.03
CA ALA A 355 -25.98 10.28 0.45
C ALA A 355 -26.17 11.71 -0.09
N GLU A 356 -27.10 11.94 -1.02
CA GLU A 356 -27.35 13.25 -1.63
C GLU A 356 -27.55 14.38 -0.60
N PRO A 357 -28.37 14.25 0.46
CA PRO A 357 -28.56 15.32 1.43
C PRO A 357 -27.28 15.70 2.18
N ALA A 358 -26.44 14.72 2.50
CA ALA A 358 -25.17 14.95 3.17
C ALA A 358 -24.16 15.65 2.24
N VAL A 359 -24.07 15.22 0.98
CA VAL A 359 -23.15 15.79 0.00
C VAL A 359 -23.59 17.20 -0.42
N LEU A 360 -24.89 17.49 -0.48
CA LEU A 360 -25.40 18.84 -0.76
C LEU A 360 -24.88 19.87 0.25
N LYS A 361 -24.77 19.51 1.53
CA LYS A 361 -24.20 20.40 2.56
C LYS A 361 -22.74 20.75 2.28
N MET A 362 -22.00 19.89 1.59
CA MET A 362 -20.58 20.11 1.27
C MET A 362 -20.37 21.13 0.13
N LEU A 363 -21.42 21.49 -0.61
CA LEU A 363 -21.34 22.54 -1.64
C LEU A 363 -21.13 23.94 -1.06
N SER A 364 -21.47 24.16 0.21
CA SER A 364 -21.27 25.43 0.94
C SER A 364 -19.93 25.48 1.68
N ASN A 365 -19.05 24.50 1.50
CA ASN A 365 -17.74 24.48 2.15
C ASN A 365 -16.82 25.57 1.56
N GLN A 366 -15.93 26.13 2.40
CA GLN A 366 -14.98 27.16 1.95
C GLN A 366 -13.80 26.57 1.16
N ASP A 367 -13.44 25.31 1.40
CA ASP A 367 -12.37 24.64 0.65
C ASP A 367 -12.89 24.23 -0.74
N ARG A 368 -12.33 24.88 -1.76
CA ARG A 368 -12.53 24.57 -3.18
C ARG A 368 -12.41 23.08 -3.49
N LYS A 369 -11.47 22.36 -2.85
CA LYS A 369 -11.29 20.91 -3.07
C LYS A 369 -12.50 20.13 -2.59
N VAL A 370 -13.09 20.50 -1.45
CA VAL A 370 -14.29 19.85 -0.91
C VAL A 370 -15.49 20.12 -1.82
N VAL A 371 -15.70 21.37 -2.23
CA VAL A 371 -16.82 21.74 -3.10
C VAL A 371 -16.74 21.02 -4.45
N THR A 372 -15.56 21.03 -5.09
CA THR A 372 -15.37 20.33 -6.38
C THR A 372 -15.55 18.82 -6.25
N ALA A 373 -15.13 18.23 -5.12
CA ALA A 373 -15.35 16.83 -4.83
C ALA A 373 -16.83 16.49 -4.61
N ALA A 374 -17.57 17.35 -3.91
CA ALA A 374 -19.01 17.22 -3.73
C ALA A 374 -19.75 17.32 -5.07
N CYS A 375 -19.38 18.26 -5.94
CA CYS A 375 -19.91 18.33 -7.32
C CYS A 375 -19.68 17.02 -8.08
N ASP A 376 -18.45 16.47 -8.05
CA ASP A 376 -18.16 15.21 -8.74
C ASP A 376 -19.05 14.05 -8.24
N VAL A 377 -19.27 13.97 -6.92
CA VAL A 377 -20.14 12.94 -6.31
C VAL A 377 -21.59 13.15 -6.71
N LEU A 378 -22.13 14.37 -6.58
CA LEU A 378 -23.52 14.67 -6.97
C LEU A 378 -23.78 14.48 -8.46
N GLY A 379 -22.79 14.63 -9.32
CA GLY A 379 -22.94 14.26 -10.73
C GLY A 379 -23.25 12.77 -10.94
N GLU A 380 -22.78 11.90 -10.04
CA GLU A 380 -22.94 10.44 -10.12
C GLU A 380 -24.09 9.90 -9.27
N ILE A 381 -24.38 10.48 -8.12
CA ILE A 381 -25.45 10.01 -7.22
C ILE A 381 -26.66 10.95 -7.14
N GLY A 382 -26.51 12.21 -7.52
CA GLY A 382 -27.50 13.25 -7.32
C GLY A 382 -28.78 13.00 -8.12
N THR A 383 -29.88 13.54 -7.59
CA THR A 383 -31.21 13.50 -8.18
C THR A 383 -31.61 14.89 -8.68
N ALA A 384 -32.88 15.08 -9.04
CA ALA A 384 -33.39 16.40 -9.41
C ALA A 384 -33.10 17.48 -8.35
N LYS A 385 -33.03 17.10 -7.06
CA LYS A 385 -32.72 18.01 -5.94
C LYS A 385 -31.33 18.64 -6.08
N SER A 386 -30.34 17.89 -6.56
CA SER A 386 -28.99 18.40 -6.82
C SER A 386 -28.90 19.39 -7.98
N GLY A 387 -29.85 19.33 -8.93
CA GLY A 387 -29.82 20.16 -10.13
C GLY A 387 -29.78 21.66 -9.84
N ALA A 388 -30.65 22.14 -8.94
CA ALA A 388 -30.71 23.57 -8.61
C ALA A 388 -29.43 24.06 -7.91
N ALA A 389 -28.92 23.29 -6.94
CA ALA A 389 -27.71 23.65 -6.21
C ALA A 389 -26.47 23.65 -7.13
N LEU A 390 -26.33 22.65 -7.99
CA LEU A 390 -25.25 22.61 -8.99
C LEU A 390 -25.39 23.75 -10.01
N GLN A 391 -26.61 24.09 -10.43
CA GLN A 391 -26.85 25.20 -11.36
C GLN A 391 -26.39 26.54 -10.78
N ALA A 392 -26.64 26.81 -9.49
CA ALA A 392 -26.14 28.01 -8.83
C ALA A 392 -24.60 28.09 -8.87
N LEU A 393 -23.91 26.97 -8.65
CA LEU A 393 -22.44 26.92 -8.65
C LEU A 393 -21.80 27.13 -10.03
N THR A 394 -22.55 26.99 -11.13
CA THR A 394 -22.04 27.33 -12.48
C THR A 394 -21.69 28.82 -12.63
N ARG A 395 -22.20 29.67 -11.73
CA ARG A 395 -21.92 31.12 -11.68
C ARG A 395 -20.95 31.51 -10.56
N HIS A 396 -20.36 30.53 -9.86
CA HIS A 396 -19.45 30.78 -8.75
C HIS A 396 -18.19 31.56 -9.19
N LYS A 397 -17.58 32.38 -8.32
CA LYS A 397 -16.39 33.19 -8.67
C LYS A 397 -15.16 32.35 -9.04
N ASP A 398 -15.01 31.19 -8.40
CA ASP A 398 -13.90 30.25 -8.63
C ASP A 398 -14.15 29.40 -9.89
N PHE A 399 -13.20 29.42 -10.82
CA PHE A 399 -13.26 28.70 -12.10
C PHE A 399 -13.41 27.19 -11.94
N PHE A 400 -12.69 26.57 -10.99
CA PHE A 400 -12.72 25.12 -10.81
C PHE A 400 -14.07 24.66 -10.26
N ILE A 401 -14.70 25.46 -9.38
CA ILE A 401 -16.05 25.19 -8.88
C ILE A 401 -17.07 25.29 -10.02
N ARG A 402 -17.01 26.34 -10.85
CA ARG A 402 -17.90 26.45 -12.03
C ARG A 402 -17.75 25.24 -12.96
N SER A 403 -16.50 24.89 -13.29
CA SER A 403 -16.21 23.78 -14.18
C SER A 403 -16.70 22.44 -13.61
N ALA A 404 -16.48 22.18 -12.31
CA ALA A 404 -16.97 20.98 -11.65
C ALA A 404 -18.51 20.92 -11.62
N ALA A 405 -19.17 22.03 -11.32
CA ALA A 405 -20.63 22.11 -11.32
C ALA A 405 -21.24 21.86 -12.71
N SER A 406 -20.67 22.47 -13.76
CA SER A 406 -21.10 22.23 -15.15
C SER A 406 -20.91 20.78 -15.58
N ARG A 407 -19.77 20.15 -15.23
CA ARG A 407 -19.55 18.71 -15.47
C ARG A 407 -20.57 17.85 -14.74
N ALA A 408 -20.86 18.16 -13.47
CA ALA A 408 -21.82 17.41 -12.67
C ALA A 408 -23.25 17.51 -13.23
N LEU A 409 -23.68 18.71 -13.66
CA LEU A 409 -24.98 18.90 -14.31
C LEU A 409 -25.09 18.14 -15.62
N LYS A 410 -24.04 18.14 -16.45
CA LYS A 410 -24.01 17.38 -17.70
C LYS A 410 -24.23 15.89 -17.41
N LYS A 411 -23.48 15.31 -16.48
CA LYS A 411 -23.67 13.91 -16.05
C LYS A 411 -25.08 13.64 -15.52
N LEU A 412 -25.64 14.55 -14.74
CA LEU A 412 -26.98 14.39 -14.16
C LEU A 412 -28.07 14.41 -15.24
N LYS A 413 -27.90 15.22 -16.29
CA LYS A 413 -28.79 15.26 -17.46
C LYS A 413 -28.66 13.99 -18.31
N GLU A 414 -27.45 13.49 -18.51
CA GLU A 414 -27.19 12.26 -19.29
C GLU A 414 -27.71 10.97 -18.63
N ARG A 415 -28.03 11.02 -17.33
CA ARG A 415 -28.60 9.91 -16.55
C ARG A 415 -30.12 9.88 -16.54
N LYS A 416 -30.78 10.96 -16.96
CA LYS A 416 -32.24 11.04 -17.14
C LYS A 416 -32.59 10.64 -18.56
#